data_AF-A0A2V3HZR7-F1
#
_entry.id   AF-A0A2V3HZR7-F1
#
_cell.length_a   1.000
_cell.length_b   1.000
_cell.length_c   1.000
_cell.angle_alpha   90.00
_cell.angle_beta   90.00
_cell.angle_gamma   90.00
#
_symmetry.space_group_name_H-M   'P 1'
#
loop_
_entity.id
_entity.type
_entity.pdbx_description
1 polymer ?
#
loop_
_entity_poly.entity_id
_entity_poly.type
_entity_poly.pdbx_seq_one_letter_code
_entity_poly.pdbx_strand_id
1 'polypeptide(L)'
;MACLNELPNSLEPTYACASELMGTGPISALLIIVIGIPLIKIAKRYLRKLFDRTEFDEGLENFMFRIAGVAMWALVILTAADELGINVTGIVAALGILGLAVAFAAQDTMENVIAGIFIIVDRPFREGERIMLPKKLASTAVGVMSRRSA
;
A
#
# COMPACT_ATOMS: atom_id res chain seq x y z
N MET A 1 -37.19 -9.35 11.82
CA MET A 1 -38.52 -9.62 12.42
C MET A 1 -38.50 -10.98 13.14
N ALA A 2 -37.79 -11.10 14.27
CA ALA A 2 -37.71 -12.38 15.02
C ALA A 2 -37.90 -12.25 16.54
N CYS A 3 -38.05 -11.03 17.09
CA CYS A 3 -37.88 -10.78 18.52
C CYS A 3 -39.19 -10.70 19.35
N LEU A 4 -40.36 -10.94 18.76
CA LEU A 4 -41.64 -10.62 19.42
C LEU A 4 -42.37 -11.80 20.10
N ASN A 5 -41.83 -13.01 20.10
CA ASN A 5 -42.61 -14.18 20.56
C ASN A 5 -42.18 -14.86 21.86
N GLU A 6 -41.09 -14.45 22.52
CA GLU A 6 -40.76 -15.02 23.83
C GLU A 6 -40.21 -13.99 24.81
N LEU A 7 -41.01 -13.68 25.83
CA LEU A 7 -40.50 -13.21 27.12
C LEU A 7 -41.32 -13.92 28.22
N PRO A 8 -40.68 -14.71 29.09
CA PRO A 8 -40.40 -14.17 30.42
C PRO A 8 -39.08 -14.65 31.07
N ASN A 9 -38.60 -13.82 32.00
CA ASN A 9 -37.77 -14.15 33.17
C ASN A 9 -36.31 -14.57 32.99
N SER A 10 -35.43 -13.58 32.74
CA SER A 10 -34.26 -13.26 33.57
C SER A 10 -33.47 -12.10 32.93
N LEU A 11 -32.86 -11.25 33.75
CA LEU A 11 -32.24 -9.97 33.38
C LEU A 11 -30.92 -10.11 32.59
N GLU A 12 -30.94 -10.75 31.42
CA GLU A 12 -29.81 -10.84 30.49
C GLU A 12 -30.02 -10.24 29.06
N PRO A 13 -31.19 -9.73 28.61
CA PRO A 13 -31.37 -9.39 27.19
C PRO A 13 -30.98 -7.95 26.82
N THR A 14 -30.28 -7.20 27.69
CA THR A 14 -29.98 -5.78 27.43
C THR A 14 -28.87 -5.55 26.41
N TYR A 15 -28.00 -6.54 26.11
CA TYR A 15 -26.94 -6.37 25.11
C TYR A 15 -27.29 -6.96 23.73
N ALA A 16 -28.14 -7.98 23.64
CA ALA A 16 -28.51 -8.61 22.36
C ALA A 16 -29.51 -7.78 21.53
N CYS A 17 -30.46 -7.11 22.21
CA CYS A 17 -31.38 -6.18 21.54
C CYS A 17 -30.79 -4.77 21.34
N ALA A 18 -29.79 -4.36 22.14
CA ALA A 18 -29.04 -3.12 21.90
C ALA A 18 -28.16 -3.23 20.64
N SER A 19 -27.55 -4.39 20.39
CA SER A 19 -26.74 -4.63 19.18
C SER A 19 -27.56 -4.69 17.88
N GLU A 20 -28.84 -5.09 17.93
CA GLU A 20 -29.69 -5.12 16.73
C GLU A 20 -30.47 -3.81 16.47
N LEU A 21 -30.74 -2.99 17.49
CA LEU A 21 -31.25 -1.61 17.31
C LEU A 21 -30.15 -0.59 16.98
N MET A 22 -28.89 -0.90 17.28
CA MET A 22 -27.72 -0.32 16.59
C MET A 22 -27.54 -0.90 15.17
N GLY A 23 -28.38 -1.86 14.77
CA GLY A 23 -28.30 -2.65 13.54
C GLY A 23 -29.12 -2.14 12.34
N THR A 24 -29.67 -0.92 12.37
CA THR A 24 -30.31 -0.33 11.16
C THR A 24 -30.13 1.19 11.09
N GLY A 25 -28.92 1.66 10.79
CA GLY A 25 -28.76 3.05 10.36
C GLY A 25 -27.34 3.59 10.40
N PRO A 26 -27.08 4.70 9.68
CA PRO A 26 -25.76 5.29 9.35
C PRO A 26 -24.80 5.58 10.52
N ILE A 27 -25.18 5.30 11.77
CA ILE A 27 -24.46 5.65 12.99
C ILE A 27 -23.16 4.84 13.13
N SER A 28 -23.15 3.54 12.80
CA SER A 28 -21.93 2.71 12.81
C SER A 28 -20.92 3.18 11.75
N ALA A 29 -21.38 3.44 10.53
CA ALA A 29 -20.58 4.03 9.46
C ALA A 29 -20.07 5.44 9.84
N LEU A 30 -20.89 6.26 10.52
CA LEU A 30 -20.49 7.56 11.03
C LEU A 30 -19.37 7.43 12.07
N LEU A 31 -19.46 6.45 12.97
CA LEU A 31 -18.43 6.13 13.96
C LEU A 31 -17.11 5.73 13.29
N ILE A 32 -17.16 4.86 12.27
CA ILE A 32 -15.98 4.45 11.51
C ILE A 32 -15.33 5.64 10.80
N ILE A 33 -16.12 6.55 10.21
CA ILE A 33 -15.58 7.75 9.56
C ILE A 33 -14.97 8.70 10.61
N VAL A 34 -15.65 8.89 11.75
CA VAL A 34 -15.18 9.74 12.86
C VAL A 34 -13.88 9.21 13.48
N ILE A 35 -13.70 7.89 13.58
CA ILE A 35 -12.48 7.24 14.08
C ILE A 35 -11.42 7.12 12.96
N GLY A 36 -11.83 6.94 11.71
CA GLY A 36 -10.96 6.80 10.55
C GLY A 36 -10.16 8.07 10.26
N ILE A 37 -10.80 9.24 10.31
CA ILE A 37 -10.11 10.52 10.07
C ILE A 37 -8.92 10.77 11.03
N PRO A 38 -9.04 10.63 12.37
CA PRO A 38 -7.90 10.77 13.25
C PRO A 38 -6.87 9.65 13.05
N LEU A 39 -7.29 8.43 12.71
CA LEU A 39 -6.38 7.33 12.38
C LEU A 39 -5.48 7.69 11.18
N ILE A 40 -6.05 8.27 10.11
CA ILE A 40 -5.30 8.75 8.94
C ILE A 40 -4.32 9.85 9.35
N LYS A 41 -4.73 10.80 10.19
CA LYS A 41 -3.84 11.88 10.65
C LYS A 41 -2.66 11.33 11.46
N ILE A 42 -2.90 10.36 12.34
CA ILE A 42 -1.86 9.71 13.14
C ILE A 42 -0.93 8.92 12.22
N ALA A 43 -1.46 8.10 11.32
CA ALA A 43 -0.66 7.31 10.38
C ALA A 43 0.21 8.20 9.48
N LYS A 44 -0.33 9.29 8.93
CA LYS A 44 0.44 10.28 8.16
C LYS A 44 1.54 10.94 8.99
N ARG A 45 1.28 11.23 10.26
CA ARG A 45 2.27 11.82 11.18
C ARG A 45 3.41 10.83 11.46
N TYR A 46 3.11 9.56 11.66
CA TYR A 46 4.12 8.51 11.81
C TYR A 46 4.96 8.36 10.54
N LEU A 47 4.29 8.35 9.38
CA LEU A 47 4.98 8.25 8.09
C LEU A 47 5.93 9.43 7.87
N ARG A 48 5.49 10.66 8.17
CA ARG A 48 6.35 11.85 8.09
C ARG A 48 7.53 11.78 9.04
N LYS A 49 7.29 11.36 10.29
CA LYS A 49 8.37 11.21 11.28
C LYS A 49 9.42 10.16 10.88
N LEU A 50 9.03 9.14 10.11
CA LEU A 50 9.95 8.15 9.56
C LEU A 50 10.75 8.72 8.38
N PHE A 51 10.11 9.50 7.51
CA PHE A 51 10.74 10.13 6.35
C PHE A 51 11.64 11.32 6.70
N ASP A 52 11.35 12.07 7.76
CA ASP A 52 12.16 13.22 8.23
C ASP A 52 13.61 12.83 8.60
N ARG A 53 13.92 11.53 8.73
CA ARG A 53 15.27 11.03 9.00
C ARG A 53 16.12 10.85 7.75
N THR A 54 15.56 11.09 6.58
CA THR A 54 16.20 10.82 5.29
C THR A 54 16.02 12.03 4.37
N GLU A 55 17.11 12.50 3.75
CA GLU A 55 17.04 13.56 2.74
C GLU A 55 16.48 12.99 1.44
N PHE A 56 15.16 12.97 1.32
CA PHE A 56 14.49 12.65 0.06
C PHE A 56 14.23 13.92 -0.75
N ASP A 57 14.24 13.78 -2.07
CA ASP A 57 13.78 14.83 -2.97
C ASP A 57 12.29 15.13 -2.73
N GLU A 58 11.90 16.40 -2.80
CA GLU A 58 10.53 16.87 -2.56
C GLU A 58 9.50 16.18 -3.47
N GLY A 59 9.89 15.80 -4.69
CA GLY A 59 9.06 15.04 -5.62
C GLY A 59 8.74 13.63 -5.12
N LEU A 60 9.75 12.93 -4.59
CA LEU A 60 9.60 11.58 -4.05
C LEU A 60 8.79 11.57 -2.75
N GLU A 61 9.06 12.53 -1.86
CA GLU A 61 8.28 12.72 -0.63
C GLU A 61 6.79 12.89 -0.97
N ASN A 62 6.47 13.81 -1.89
CA ASN A 62 5.11 14.08 -2.30
C ASN A 62 4.44 12.87 -2.97
N PHE A 63 5.16 12.10 -3.78
CA PHE A 63 4.64 10.89 -4.41
C PHE A 63 4.26 9.83 -3.36
N MET A 64 5.15 9.57 -2.39
CA MET A 64 4.91 8.60 -1.32
C MET A 64 3.72 8.98 -0.44
N PHE A 65 3.61 10.26 -0.06
CA PHE A 65 2.47 10.73 0.73
C PHE A 65 1.14 10.67 -0.03
N ARG A 66 1.16 10.88 -1.35
CA ARG A 66 -0.04 10.75 -2.18
C ARG A 66 -0.52 9.31 -2.23
N ILE A 67 0.37 8.36 -2.51
CA ILE A 67 0.02 6.92 -2.54
C ILE A 67 -0.50 6.46 -1.17
N ALA A 68 0.24 6.77 -0.10
CA ALA A 68 -0.18 6.41 1.25
C ALA A 68 -1.53 7.04 1.62
N GLY A 69 -1.75 8.30 1.22
CA GLY A 69 -3.02 8.99 1.41
C GLY A 69 -4.20 8.31 0.71
N VAL A 70 -4.02 7.92 -0.56
CA VAL A 70 -5.04 7.21 -1.33
C VAL A 70 -5.34 5.84 -0.71
N ALA A 71 -4.31 5.08 -0.35
CA ALA A 71 -4.49 3.76 0.27
C ALA A 71 -5.24 3.85 1.61
N MET A 72 -4.88 4.81 2.46
CA MET A 72 -5.55 5.05 3.74
C MET A 72 -7.03 5.43 3.56
N TRP A 73 -7.33 6.32 2.62
CA TRP A 73 -8.72 6.69 2.31
C TRP A 73 -9.52 5.51 1.76
N ALA A 74 -8.93 4.71 0.87
CA ALA A 74 -9.57 3.51 0.34
C ALA A 74 -9.96 2.55 1.47
N LEU A 75 -9.08 2.30 2.44
CA LEU A 75 -9.39 1.45 3.59
C LEU A 75 -10.55 1.98 4.45
N VAL A 76 -10.56 3.28 4.75
CA VAL A 76 -11.64 3.89 5.55
C VAL A 76 -12.97 3.84 4.80
N ILE A 77 -12.97 4.09 3.48
CA ILE A 77 -14.19 4.04 2.67
C ILE A 77 -14.71 2.61 2.55
N LEU A 78 -13.83 1.63 2.31
CA LEU A 78 -14.24 0.23 2.17
C LEU A 78 -14.82 -0.31 3.48
N THR A 79 -14.17 -0.02 4.62
CA THR A 79 -14.69 -0.43 5.93
C THR A 79 -16.03 0.25 6.26
N ALA A 80 -16.19 1.54 5.96
CA ALA A 80 -17.46 2.23 6.14
C ALA A 80 -18.56 1.69 5.19
N ALA A 81 -18.20 1.30 3.96
CA ALA A 81 -19.14 0.76 2.98
C ALA A 81 -19.62 -0.66 3.36
N ASP A 82 -18.75 -1.49 3.92
CA ASP A 82 -19.11 -2.84 4.42
C ASP A 82 -20.17 -2.74 5.52
N GLU A 83 -20.01 -1.79 6.44
CA GLU A 83 -20.95 -1.53 7.53
C GLU A 83 -22.32 -1.00 7.04
N LEU A 84 -22.36 -0.35 5.87
CA LEU A 84 -23.59 0.08 5.21
C LEU A 84 -24.31 -1.07 4.46
N GLY A 85 -23.78 -2.30 4.54
CA GLY A 85 -24.31 -3.48 3.86
C GLY A 85 -23.94 -3.55 2.39
N ILE A 86 -22.97 -2.75 1.92
CA ILE A 86 -22.44 -2.87 0.56
C ILE A 86 -21.45 -4.03 0.54
N ASN A 87 -21.60 -4.96 -0.41
CA ASN A 87 -20.65 -6.05 -0.57
C ASN A 87 -19.31 -5.54 -1.11
N VAL A 88 -18.37 -5.25 -0.21
CA VAL A 88 -17.03 -4.77 -0.56
C VAL A 88 -16.08 -5.88 -1.02
N THR A 89 -16.45 -7.15 -0.84
CA THR A 89 -15.60 -8.30 -1.22
C THR A 89 -15.25 -8.25 -2.71
N GLY A 90 -16.23 -7.93 -3.56
CA GLY A 90 -16.00 -7.79 -5.01
C GLY A 90 -15.08 -6.61 -5.35
N ILE A 91 -15.20 -5.50 -4.63
CA ILE A 91 -14.36 -4.31 -4.82
C ILE A 91 -12.92 -4.60 -4.40
N VAL A 92 -12.73 -5.24 -3.24
CA VAL A 92 -11.42 -5.64 -2.74
C VAL A 92 -10.76 -6.66 -3.68
N ALA A 93 -11.52 -7.62 -4.20
CA ALA A 93 -11.01 -8.58 -5.18
C ALA A 93 -10.51 -7.87 -6.46
N ALA A 94 -11.29 -6.91 -6.98
CA ALA A 94 -10.90 -6.12 -8.14
C ALA A 94 -9.65 -5.26 -7.88
N LEU A 95 -9.59 -4.60 -6.72
CA LEU A 95 -8.40 -3.84 -6.29
C LEU A 95 -7.17 -4.74 -6.14
N GLY A 96 -7.34 -5.98 -5.69
CA GLY A 96 -6.28 -6.97 -5.63
C GLY A 96 -5.71 -7.28 -7.03
N ILE A 97 -6.57 -7.53 -8.01
CA ILE A 97 -6.15 -7.78 -9.41
C ILE A 97 -5.44 -6.54 -9.99
N LEU A 98 -5.97 -5.33 -9.74
CA LEU A 98 -5.31 -4.09 -10.16
C LEU A 98 -3.94 -3.92 -9.49
N GLY A 99 -3.82 -4.23 -8.20
CA GLY A 99 -2.56 -4.21 -7.46
C GLY A 99 -1.53 -5.17 -8.05
N LEU A 100 -1.95 -6.37 -8.45
CA LEU A 100 -1.10 -7.34 -9.14
C LEU A 100 -0.61 -6.80 -10.49
N ALA A 101 -1.49 -6.16 -11.27
CA ALA A 101 -1.10 -5.56 -12.55
C ALA A 101 -0.03 -4.47 -12.36
N VAL A 102 -0.18 -3.61 -11.33
CA VAL A 102 0.84 -2.60 -10.98
C VAL A 102 2.14 -3.25 -10.52
N ALA A 103 2.06 -4.33 -9.73
CA ALA A 103 3.25 -5.06 -9.28
C ALA A 103 4.04 -5.66 -10.46
N PHE A 104 3.34 -6.23 -11.45
CA PHE A 104 3.98 -6.72 -12.67
C PHE A 104 4.58 -5.60 -13.52
N ALA A 105 3.91 -4.45 -13.62
CA ALA A 105 4.48 -3.30 -14.31
C ALA A 105 5.77 -2.77 -13.65
N ALA A 106 5.91 -2.93 -12.33
CA ALA A 106 7.10 -2.53 -11.57
C ALA A 106 8.18 -3.62 -11.48
N GLN A 107 7.93 -4.82 -12.00
CA GLN A 107 8.78 -6.00 -11.82
C GLN A 107 10.22 -5.75 -12.30
N ASP A 108 10.39 -5.21 -13.51
CA ASP A 108 11.71 -4.94 -14.10
C ASP A 108 12.54 -3.97 -13.25
N THR A 109 11.89 -2.98 -12.63
CA THR A 109 12.57 -2.01 -11.78
C THR A 109 13.06 -2.68 -10.50
N MET A 110 12.25 -3.55 -9.90
CA MET A 110 12.62 -4.30 -8.70
C MET A 110 13.74 -5.30 -8.99
N GLU A 111 13.74 -5.95 -10.16
CA GLU A 111 14.81 -6.83 -10.59
C GLU A 111 16.17 -6.10 -10.65
N ASN A 112 16.18 -4.90 -11.22
CA ASN A 112 17.39 -4.06 -11.28
C ASN A 112 17.88 -3.65 -9.89
N VAL A 113 16.97 -3.30 -8.96
CA VAL A 113 17.33 -2.95 -7.58
C VAL A 113 17.95 -4.14 -6.85
N ILE A 114 17.34 -5.32 -6.95
CA ILE A 114 17.85 -6.55 -6.32
C ILE A 114 19.21 -6.93 -6.90
N ALA A 115 19.38 -6.84 -8.23
CA ALA A 115 20.67 -7.08 -8.88
C ALA A 115 21.76 -6.13 -8.35
N GLY A 116 21.42 -4.84 -8.14
CA GLY A 116 22.34 -3.87 -7.54
C GLY A 116 22.76 -4.25 -6.11
N ILE A 117 21.80 -4.64 -5.27
CA ILE A 117 22.09 -5.10 -3.89
C ILE A 117 23.01 -6.32 -3.93
N PHE A 118 22.71 -7.29 -4.81
CA PHE A 118 23.51 -8.52 -4.95
C PHE A 118 24.95 -8.23 -5.36
N ILE A 119 25.17 -7.30 -6.30
CA ILE A 119 26.51 -6.86 -6.69
C ILE A 119 27.28 -6.28 -5.49
N ILE A 120 26.63 -5.51 -4.62
CA ILE A 120 27.28 -4.90 -3.45
C ILE A 120 27.63 -5.95 -2.39
N VAL A 121 26.71 -6.88 -2.13
CA VAL A 121 26.86 -7.91 -1.08
C VAL A 121 27.87 -8.96 -1.49
N ASP A 122 27.73 -9.51 -2.70
CA ASP A 122 28.56 -10.62 -3.15
C ASP A 122 29.88 -10.15 -3.76
N ARG A 123 30.01 -8.85 -4.06
CA ARG A 123 31.16 -8.23 -4.73
C ARG A 123 31.74 -9.13 -5.83
N PRO A 124 30.93 -9.58 -6.81
CA PRO A 124 31.38 -10.52 -7.84
C PRO A 124 32.46 -9.94 -8.74
N PHE A 125 32.67 -8.62 -8.70
CA PHE A 125 33.67 -7.89 -9.48
C PHE A 125 34.52 -7.03 -8.54
N ARG A 126 35.83 -7.01 -8.79
CA ARG A 126 36.75 -6.14 -8.06
C ARG A 126 36.99 -4.84 -8.83
N GLU A 127 37.26 -3.77 -8.10
CA GLU A 127 37.65 -2.49 -8.71
C GLU A 127 38.90 -2.69 -9.59
N GLY A 128 38.85 -2.17 -10.82
CA GLY A 128 39.92 -2.29 -11.81
C GLY A 128 39.88 -3.54 -12.69
N GLU A 129 38.95 -4.46 -12.45
CA GLU A 129 38.78 -5.66 -13.27
C GLU A 129 38.01 -5.36 -14.56
N ARG A 130 38.49 -5.87 -15.70
CA ARG A 130 37.77 -5.75 -16.98
C ARG A 130 36.74 -6.86 -17.10
N ILE A 131 35.47 -6.47 -17.13
CA ILE A 131 34.34 -7.39 -17.31
C ILE A 131 33.72 -7.23 -18.70
N MET A 132 33.30 -8.34 -19.30
CA MET A 132 32.60 -8.34 -20.58
C MET A 132 31.09 -8.40 -20.35
N LEU A 133 30.38 -7.36 -20.75
CA LEU A 133 28.92 -7.35 -20.70
C LEU A 133 28.31 -8.01 -21.95
N PRO A 134 27.13 -8.65 -21.83
CA PRO A 134 26.43 -9.21 -22.97
C PRO A 134 26.14 -8.16 -24.06
N LYS A 135 26.23 -8.53 -25.34
CA LYS A 135 26.00 -7.63 -26.50
C LYS A 135 24.67 -6.87 -26.46
N LYS A 136 23.63 -7.39 -25.78
CA LYS A 136 22.33 -6.72 -25.61
C LYS A 136 22.37 -5.49 -24.69
N LEU A 137 23.36 -5.40 -23.80
CA LEU A 137 23.54 -4.30 -22.84
C LEU A 137 24.55 -3.25 -23.32
N ALA A 138 25.32 -3.56 -24.37
CA ALA A 138 26.37 -2.71 -24.94
C ALA A 138 25.88 -1.83 -26.11
N SER A 139 24.56 -1.66 -26.29
CA SER A 139 24.00 -0.92 -27.44
C SER A 139 24.10 0.60 -27.30
N THR A 140 24.28 1.14 -26.09
CA THR A 140 24.72 2.52 -25.91
C THR A 140 26.24 2.52 -26.06
N ALA A 141 26.70 2.90 -27.25
CA ALA A 141 28.09 3.19 -27.52
C ALA A 141 28.58 4.29 -26.56
N VAL A 142 29.09 3.90 -25.39
CA VAL A 142 30.12 4.68 -24.72
C VAL A 142 31.26 4.69 -25.71
N GLY A 143 31.39 5.79 -26.45
CA GLY A 143 32.37 5.96 -27.50
C GLY A 143 33.77 5.81 -26.91
N VAL A 144 34.28 4.59 -26.87
CA VAL A 144 35.69 4.33 -26.66
C VAL A 144 36.36 4.75 -27.96
N MET A 145 36.71 6.03 -28.04
CA MET A 145 37.46 6.59 -29.14
C MET A 145 38.85 5.94 -29.12
N SER A 146 38.98 4.86 -29.87
CA SER A 146 40.26 4.25 -30.20
C SER A 146 41.06 5.26 -31.00
N ARG A 147 41.96 5.98 -30.32
CA ARG A 147 43.06 6.68 -30.97
C ARG A 147 43.92 5.61 -31.65
N ARG A 148 43.69 5.40 -32.94
CA ARG A 148 44.73 4.83 -33.81
C ARG A 148 45.89 5.80 -33.78
N SER A 149 47.00 5.41 -33.15
CA SER A 149 48.28 6.04 -33.41
C SER A 149 48.67 5.64 -34.83
N ALA A 150 49.00 6.66 -35.63
CA ALA A 150 49.92 6.50 -36.74
C ALA A 150 51.32 6.23 -36.19
#